data_AF-A0AAE4Q183-F1
#
_entry.id   AF-A0AAE4Q183-F1
#
_cell.length_a   1.000
_cell.length_b   1.000
_cell.length_c   1.000
_cell.angle_alpha   90.00
_cell.angle_beta   90.00
_cell.angle_gamma   90.00
#
_symmetry.space_group_name_H-M   'P 1'
#
loop_
_entity.id
_entity.type
_entity.pdbx_description
1 polymer ?
#
loop_
_entity_poly.entity_id
_entity_poly.type
_entity_poly.pdbx_seq_one_letter_code
_entity_poly.pdbx_strand_id
1 'polypeptide(L)'
;MLSDVEVEILQLNQLSEWQKQVIAAKDNGFSAIVVALYHAVRDDKDQSVDAEELLGWVSANTPVPNFGFWGFSVYNNGNIGGYVLDGYQHGKIAAKMASRILAGEKPENIFPVTDDLGQFMFSRKGLSKWHLTLPKEIEKQTTWVE
;
A
#
# COMPACT_ATOMS: atom_id res chain seq x y z
N MET A 1 6.40 -10.70 16.55
CA MET A 1 7.73 -10.78 15.93
C MET A 1 7.61 -11.53 14.62
N LEU A 2 7.82 -10.85 13.49
CA LEU A 2 8.09 -11.51 12.22
C LEU A 2 9.62 -11.60 12.13
N SER A 3 10.19 -12.74 12.54
CA SER A 3 11.64 -12.86 12.80
C SER A 3 12.10 -11.79 13.80
N ASP A 4 13.19 -11.06 13.51
CA ASP A 4 13.75 -9.99 14.36
C ASP A 4 13.07 -8.62 14.18
N VAL A 5 11.91 -8.56 13.50
CA VAL A 5 11.14 -7.33 13.28
C VAL A 5 9.99 -7.25 14.28
N GLU A 6 9.97 -6.16 15.05
CA GLU A 6 8.83 -5.75 15.86
C GLU A 6 7.83 -4.97 15.00
N VAL A 7 6.54 -5.30 15.15
CA VAL A 7 5.47 -4.72 14.34
C VAL A 7 4.38 -4.25 15.28
N GLU A 8 4.02 -2.98 15.14
CA GLU A 8 2.85 -2.38 15.78
C GLU A 8 1.81 -2.05 14.70
N ILE A 9 0.55 -2.36 14.99
CA ILE A 9 -0.58 -2.09 14.08
C ILE A 9 -1.44 -1.01 14.70
N LEU A 10 -1.56 0.12 14.00
CA LEU A 10 -2.42 1.23 14.37
C LEU A 10 -3.64 1.26 13.45
N GLN A 11 -4.84 1.20 14.04
CA GLN A 11 -6.09 1.45 13.34
C GLN A 11 -6.58 2.84 13.71
N LEU A 12 -6.45 3.77 12.76
CA LEU A 12 -6.77 5.18 12.94
C LEU A 12 -7.85 5.57 11.95
N ASN A 13 -8.88 6.30 12.40
CA ASN A 13 -9.98 6.75 11.55
C ASN A 13 -9.99 8.27 11.34
N GLN A 14 -9.30 9.03 12.19
CA GLN A 14 -9.25 10.50 12.12
C GLN A 14 -7.97 11.00 11.47
N LEU A 15 -8.08 12.00 10.59
CA LEU A 15 -6.96 12.61 9.89
C LEU A 15 -5.90 13.15 10.86
N SER A 16 -6.33 13.82 11.94
CA SER A 16 -5.44 14.41 12.93
C SER A 16 -4.60 13.35 13.65
N GLU A 17 -5.17 12.18 13.93
CA GLU A 17 -4.47 11.05 14.55
C GLU A 17 -3.47 10.42 13.58
N TRP A 18 -3.88 10.23 12.32
CA TRP A 18 -2.98 9.77 11.26
C TRP A 18 -1.74 10.68 11.13
N GLN A 19 -1.97 11.99 11.01
CA GLN A 19 -0.90 12.97 10.87
C GLN A 19 0.04 12.96 12.09
N LYS A 20 -0.52 12.90 13.30
CA LYS A 20 0.24 12.82 14.55
C LYS A 20 1.14 11.58 14.58
N GLN A 21 0.61 10.40 14.26
CA GLN A 21 1.38 9.15 14.31
C GLN A 21 2.47 9.11 13.24
N VAL A 22 2.20 9.63 12.05
CA VAL A 22 3.20 9.70 10.97
C VAL A 22 4.37 10.61 11.34
N ILE A 23 4.10 11.80 11.88
CA ILE A 23 5.16 12.73 12.29
C ILE A 23 5.98 12.17 13.45
N ALA A 24 5.31 11.51 14.41
CA ALA A 24 5.96 10.94 15.59
C ALA A 24 6.67 9.60 15.33
N ALA A 25 6.60 9.03 14.12
CA ALA A 25 7.02 7.65 13.86
C ALA A 25 8.47 7.36 14.29
N LYS A 26 9.41 8.27 13.99
CA LYS A 26 10.82 8.11 14.38
C LYS A 26 11.02 8.23 15.90
N ASP A 27 10.35 9.19 16.53
CA ASP A 27 10.45 9.43 17.97
C ASP A 27 9.84 8.28 18.78
N ASN A 28 8.84 7.61 18.20
CA ASN A 28 8.24 6.38 18.72
C ASN A 28 9.10 5.13 18.47
N GLY A 29 10.28 5.27 17.86
CA GLY A 29 11.24 4.18 17.67
C GLY A 29 11.03 3.36 16.39
N PHE A 30 10.12 3.74 15.50
CA PHE A 30 9.95 3.04 14.23
C PHE A 30 11.08 3.38 13.26
N SER A 31 11.54 2.38 12.50
CA SER A 31 12.53 2.54 11.43
C SER A 31 11.90 2.69 10.04
N ALA A 32 10.64 2.31 9.89
CA ALA A 32 9.84 2.42 8.67
C ALA A 32 8.35 2.36 9.04
N ILE A 33 7.49 2.82 8.13
CA ILE A 33 6.04 2.65 8.24
C ILE A 33 5.49 1.94 6.99
N VAL A 34 4.36 1.25 7.16
CA VAL A 34 3.58 0.71 6.05
C VAL A 34 2.21 1.38 6.07
N VAL A 35 1.90 2.13 5.02
CA VAL A 35 0.65 2.89 4.91
C VAL A 35 -0.40 2.00 4.26
N ALA A 36 -1.41 1.63 5.04
CA ALA A 36 -2.47 0.72 4.60
C ALA A 36 -3.87 1.26 4.89
N LEU A 37 -4.85 0.85 4.06
CA LEU A 37 -6.28 1.12 4.24
C LEU A 37 -6.65 2.59 4.54
N TYR A 38 -5.89 3.53 4.00
CA TYR A 38 -6.05 4.98 4.24
C TYR A 38 -7.27 5.62 3.56
N HIS A 39 -8.04 4.86 2.77
CA HIS A 39 -9.24 5.35 2.07
C HIS A 39 -10.45 5.55 2.99
N ALA A 40 -10.40 5.04 4.23
CA ALA A 40 -11.48 5.17 5.19
C ALA A 40 -11.31 6.36 6.15
N VAL A 41 -10.24 7.15 5.99
CA VAL A 41 -9.91 8.27 6.89
C VAL A 41 -10.93 9.39 6.74
N ARG A 42 -11.31 9.96 7.89
CA ARG A 42 -12.25 11.06 8.02
C ARG A 42 -11.58 12.31 8.58
N ASP A 43 -12.06 13.47 8.15
CA ASP A 43 -11.67 14.76 8.71
C ASP A 43 -12.51 15.14 9.95
N ASP A 44 -12.26 16.32 10.50
CA ASP A 44 -12.96 16.86 11.68
C ASP A 44 -14.46 17.12 11.46
N LYS A 45 -14.92 17.10 10.21
CA LYS A 45 -16.31 17.26 9.78
C LYS A 45 -16.93 15.94 9.33
N ASP A 46 -16.27 14.80 9.62
CA ASP A 46 -16.67 13.45 9.22
C ASP A 46 -16.75 13.23 7.69
N GLN A 47 -16.03 14.06 6.92
CA GLN A 47 -15.92 13.92 5.47
C GLN A 47 -14.80 12.95 5.11
N SER A 48 -14.96 12.23 4.00
CA SER A 48 -13.90 11.38 3.47
C SER A 48 -12.72 12.26 3.06
N VAL A 49 -11.53 11.91 3.54
CA VAL A 49 -10.28 12.55 3.11
C VAL A 49 -9.93 12.02 1.72
N ASP A 50 -9.40 12.89 0.85
CA ASP A 50 -8.85 12.44 -0.43
C ASP A 50 -7.62 11.55 -0.19
N ALA A 51 -7.68 10.36 -0.77
CA ALA A 51 -6.71 9.32 -0.52
C ALA A 51 -5.32 9.68 -1.10
N GLU A 52 -5.30 10.30 -2.29
CA GLU A 52 -4.05 10.71 -2.95
C GLU A 52 -3.41 11.89 -2.20
N GLU A 53 -4.21 12.86 -1.75
CA GLU A 53 -3.74 13.97 -0.92
C GLU A 53 -3.16 13.48 0.41
N LEU A 54 -3.85 12.57 1.11
CA LEU A 54 -3.36 12.00 2.36
C LEU A 54 -2.05 11.24 2.14
N LEU A 55 -1.97 10.38 1.13
CA LEU A 55 -0.75 9.62 0.86
C LEU A 55 0.41 10.53 0.43
N GLY A 56 0.12 11.57 -0.36
CA GLY A 56 1.05 12.64 -0.69
C GLY A 56 1.59 13.35 0.54
N TRP A 57 0.70 13.70 1.47
CA TRP A 57 1.06 14.31 2.73
C TRP A 57 1.94 13.37 3.57
N VAL A 58 1.60 12.09 3.67
CA VAL A 58 2.40 11.09 4.42
C VAL A 58 3.80 10.99 3.83
N SER A 59 3.91 10.82 2.51
CA SER A 59 5.20 10.74 1.81
C SER A 59 6.07 11.98 2.06
N ALA A 60 5.47 13.16 2.12
CA ALA A 60 6.18 14.42 2.36
C ALA A 60 6.63 14.60 3.82
N ASN A 61 5.85 14.13 4.80
CA ASN A 61 6.03 14.48 6.21
C ASN A 61 6.59 13.35 7.10
N THR A 62 6.57 12.10 6.64
CA THR A 62 7.13 10.99 7.41
C THR A 62 8.64 11.16 7.64
N PRO A 63 9.14 10.98 8.89
CA PRO A 63 10.57 11.02 9.19
C PRO A 63 11.28 9.70 8.89
N VAL A 64 10.56 8.68 8.41
CA VAL A 64 11.05 7.33 8.08
C VAL A 64 10.49 6.82 6.74
N PRO A 65 11.14 5.85 6.07
CA PRO A 65 10.64 5.26 4.83
C PRO A 65 9.20 4.74 4.93
N ASN A 66 8.34 5.10 3.97
CA ASN A 66 6.95 4.63 3.87
C ASN A 66 6.76 3.63 2.72
N PHE A 67 6.26 2.44 3.06
CA PHE A 67 5.94 1.36 2.12
C PHE A 67 4.42 1.16 2.02
N GLY A 68 3.96 0.35 1.07
CA GLY A 68 2.53 0.05 0.90
C GLY A 68 2.28 -1.38 0.39
N PHE A 69 1.01 -1.79 0.43
CA PHE A 69 0.58 -3.12 -0.04
C PHE A 69 -0.10 -3.12 -1.42
N TRP A 70 -0.35 -1.95 -2.01
CA TRP A 70 -1.09 -1.84 -3.28
C TRP A 70 -0.28 -1.09 -4.34
N GLY A 71 -0.26 -1.62 -5.57
CA GLY A 71 0.51 -1.03 -6.66
C GLY A 71 0.10 0.41 -6.99
N PHE A 72 -1.19 0.75 -6.89
CA PHE A 72 -1.68 2.12 -7.12
C PHE A 72 -1.13 3.13 -6.10
N SER A 73 -0.63 2.69 -4.94
CA SER A 73 -0.05 3.57 -3.93
C SER A 73 1.42 3.91 -4.21
N VAL A 74 2.04 3.26 -5.19
CA VAL A 74 3.46 3.42 -5.52
C VAL A 74 3.61 4.42 -6.67
N TYR A 75 4.06 5.63 -6.34
CA TYR A 75 4.33 6.71 -7.27
C TYR A 75 5.28 7.73 -6.65
N ASN A 76 5.71 8.72 -7.43
CA ASN A 76 6.76 9.67 -7.05
C ASN A 76 6.55 10.48 -5.77
N ASN A 77 5.30 10.67 -5.37
CA ASN A 77 4.94 11.35 -4.11
C ASN A 77 4.10 10.43 -3.22
N GLY A 78 4.16 9.11 -3.43
CA GLY A 78 3.37 8.13 -2.70
C GLY A 78 4.22 7.24 -1.80
N ASN A 79 3.85 5.95 -1.73
CA ASN A 79 4.67 4.91 -1.12
C ASN A 79 5.91 4.60 -1.97
N ILE A 80 6.99 4.26 -1.28
CA ILE A 80 8.27 3.90 -1.91
C ILE A 80 8.14 2.61 -2.72
N GLY A 81 7.29 1.68 -2.27
CA GLY A 81 7.10 0.40 -2.93
C GLY A 81 6.79 -0.72 -1.95
N GLY A 82 7.03 -1.95 -2.41
CA GLY A 82 6.88 -3.18 -1.65
C GLY A 82 6.68 -4.39 -2.54
N TYR A 83 6.30 -5.51 -1.92
CA TYR A 83 5.64 -6.60 -2.61
C TYR A 83 4.13 -6.32 -2.59
N VAL A 84 3.62 -5.81 -3.71
CA VAL A 84 2.30 -5.17 -3.78
C VAL A 84 1.31 -6.01 -4.57
N LEU A 85 0.02 -5.84 -4.25
CA LEU A 85 -1.08 -6.41 -5.01
C LEU A 85 -1.18 -5.78 -6.40
N ASP A 86 -1.40 -6.62 -7.42
CA ASP A 86 -1.67 -6.20 -8.79
C ASP A 86 -3.18 -6.11 -9.04
N GLY A 87 -3.72 -4.89 -9.01
CA GLY A 87 -5.12 -4.63 -9.33
C GLY A 87 -5.52 -5.08 -10.73
N TYR A 88 -4.59 -5.13 -11.68
CA TYR A 88 -4.87 -5.61 -13.03
C TYR A 88 -5.09 -7.14 -13.05
N GLN A 89 -4.29 -7.93 -12.32
CA GLN A 89 -4.58 -9.37 -12.18
C GLN A 89 -5.91 -9.61 -11.49
N HIS A 90 -6.19 -8.88 -10.40
CA HIS A 90 -7.47 -8.99 -9.70
C HIS A 90 -8.64 -8.67 -10.64
N GLY A 91 -8.53 -7.62 -11.46
CA GLY A 91 -9.52 -7.28 -12.47
C GLY A 91 -9.73 -8.38 -13.52
N LYS A 92 -8.65 -9.05 -13.97
CA LYS A 92 -8.76 -10.20 -14.89
C LYS A 92 -9.45 -11.40 -14.25
N ILE A 93 -9.17 -11.70 -12.97
CA ILE A 93 -9.83 -12.77 -12.24
C ILE A 93 -11.32 -12.46 -12.09
N ALA A 94 -11.65 -11.23 -11.67
CA ALA A 94 -13.03 -10.77 -11.54
C ALA A 94 -13.79 -10.82 -12.88
N ALA A 95 -13.16 -10.39 -13.97
CA ALA A 95 -13.76 -10.46 -15.31
C ALA A 95 -14.07 -11.90 -15.73
N LYS A 96 -13.18 -12.86 -15.45
CA LYS A 96 -13.43 -14.28 -15.71
C LYS A 96 -14.62 -14.82 -14.91
N MET A 97 -14.74 -14.43 -13.63
CA MET A 97 -15.90 -14.78 -12.81
C MET A 97 -17.20 -14.18 -13.39
N ALA A 98 -17.18 -12.90 -13.76
CA ALA A 98 -18.32 -12.24 -14.37
C ALA A 98 -18.75 -12.93 -15.68
N SER A 99 -17.79 -13.33 -16.53
CA SER A 99 -18.09 -14.08 -17.76
C SER A 99 -18.78 -15.42 -17.49
N ARG A 100 -18.39 -16.15 -16.43
CA ARG A 100 -19.06 -17.41 -16.03
C ARG A 100 -20.50 -17.18 -15.61
N ILE A 101 -20.75 -16.11 -14.85
CA ILE A 101 -22.11 -15.72 -14.43
C ILE A 101 -22.97 -15.39 -15.66
N LEU A 102 -22.43 -14.59 -16.59
CA LEU A 102 -23.13 -14.23 -17.83
C LEU A 102 -23.42 -15.46 -18.72
N ALA A 103 -22.63 -16.52 -18.60
CA ALA A 103 -22.87 -17.79 -19.28
C ALA A 103 -23.90 -18.70 -18.57
N GLY A 104 -24.49 -18.25 -17.46
CA GLY A 104 -25.56 -18.96 -16.74
C GLY A 104 -25.12 -19.74 -15.49
N GLU A 105 -23.83 -19.68 -15.12
CA GLU A 105 -23.38 -20.26 -13.86
C GLU A 105 -23.89 -19.43 -12.67
N LYS A 106 -24.48 -20.09 -11.66
CA LYS A 106 -24.96 -19.39 -10.47
C LYS A 106 -23.78 -18.88 -9.62
N PRO A 107 -23.83 -17.65 -9.07
CA PRO A 107 -22.76 -17.11 -8.24
C PRO A 107 -22.38 -18.00 -7.04
N GLU A 108 -23.35 -18.70 -6.43
CA GLU A 108 -23.12 -19.65 -5.32
C GLU A 108 -22.18 -20.82 -5.67
N ASN A 109 -21.97 -21.10 -6.96
CA ASN A 109 -21.08 -22.15 -7.46
C ASN A 109 -19.67 -21.62 -7.81
N ILE A 110 -19.45 -20.31 -7.76
CA ILE A 110 -18.16 -19.68 -8.06
C ILE A 110 -17.46 -19.41 -6.74
N PHE A 111 -16.50 -20.27 -6.38
CA PHE A 111 -15.70 -20.08 -5.18
C PHE A 111 -14.90 -18.77 -5.23
N PRO A 112 -14.74 -18.05 -4.10
CA PRO A 112 -13.80 -16.96 -3.99
C PRO A 112 -12.39 -17.40 -4.40
N VAL A 113 -11.70 -16.57 -5.17
CA VAL A 113 -10.30 -16.77 -5.49
C VAL A 113 -9.50 -15.79 -4.65
N THR A 114 -8.59 -16.33 -3.84
CA THR A 114 -7.56 -15.54 -3.18
C THR A 114 -6.37 -15.44 -4.13
N ASP A 115 -5.96 -14.21 -4.45
CA ASP A 115 -4.73 -14.00 -5.18
C ASP A 115 -3.58 -13.93 -4.17
N ASP A 116 -2.62 -14.84 -4.32
CA ASP A 116 -1.44 -14.95 -3.45
C ASP A 116 -0.21 -14.34 -4.12
N LEU A 117 -0.34 -13.82 -5.36
CA LEU A 117 0.78 -13.34 -6.16
C LEU A 117 0.82 -11.81 -6.19
N GLY A 118 1.66 -11.24 -5.32
CA GLY A 118 2.10 -9.87 -5.46
C GLY A 118 3.21 -9.72 -6.51
N GLN A 119 3.60 -8.47 -6.75
CA GLN A 119 4.78 -8.13 -7.54
C GLN A 119 5.68 -7.16 -6.77
N PHE A 120 6.99 -7.25 -6.99
CA PHE A 120 7.88 -6.19 -6.50
C PHE A 120 7.67 -4.94 -7.35
N MET A 121 7.31 -3.84 -6.71
CA MET A 121 7.13 -2.55 -7.37
C MET A 121 7.72 -1.46 -6.49
N PHE A 122 8.58 -0.61 -7.06
CA PHE A 122 9.26 0.45 -6.31
C PHE A 122 9.40 1.73 -7.13
N SER A 123 9.24 2.88 -6.46
CA SER A 123 9.56 4.20 -6.98
C SER A 123 11.07 4.46 -6.87
N ARG A 124 11.71 4.82 -7.99
CA ARG A 124 13.13 5.22 -7.99
C ARG A 124 13.36 6.46 -7.14
N LYS A 125 12.49 7.45 -7.26
CA LYS A 125 12.52 8.67 -6.44
C LYS A 125 12.37 8.35 -4.96
N GLY A 126 11.45 7.44 -4.61
CA GLY A 126 11.25 6.97 -3.23
C GLY A 126 12.51 6.32 -2.64
N LEU A 127 13.11 5.36 -3.36
CA LEU A 127 14.35 4.71 -2.90
C LEU A 127 15.52 5.71 -2.77
N SER A 128 15.65 6.61 -3.75
CA SER A 128 16.69 7.66 -3.75
C SER A 128 16.56 8.60 -2.56
N LYS A 129 15.33 9.07 -2.25
CA LYS A 129 15.05 9.92 -1.08
C LYS A 129 15.58 9.32 0.23
N TRP A 130 15.47 7.99 0.37
CA TRP A 130 15.82 7.28 1.59
C TRP A 130 17.18 6.58 1.53
N HIS A 131 17.94 6.76 0.44
CA HIS A 131 19.23 6.10 0.21
C HIS A 131 19.13 4.57 0.36
N LEU A 132 18.03 3.98 -0.10
CA LEU A 132 17.76 2.56 -0.03
C LEU A 132 18.22 1.86 -1.31
N THR A 133 18.90 0.73 -1.13
CA THR A 133 19.31 -0.16 -2.22
C THR A 133 18.57 -1.47 -2.08
N LEU A 134 17.92 -1.92 -3.16
CA LEU A 134 17.27 -3.23 -3.18
C LEU A 134 18.31 -4.34 -3.29
N PRO A 135 18.10 -5.51 -2.63
CA PRO A 135 18.83 -6.73 -2.96
C PRO A 135 18.72 -7.03 -4.46
N LYS A 136 19.79 -7.54 -5.08
CA LYS A 136 19.86 -7.76 -6.54
C LYS A 136 18.74 -8.65 -7.06
N GLU A 137 18.32 -9.62 -6.25
CA GLU A 137 17.25 -10.58 -6.58
C GLU A 137 15.89 -9.89 -6.66
N ILE A 138 15.64 -8.92 -5.77
CA ILE A 138 14.43 -8.09 -5.78
C ILE A 138 14.51 -7.10 -6.93
N GLU A 139 15.64 -6.40 -7.07
CA GLU A 139 15.87 -5.39 -8.10
C GLU A 139 15.59 -5.91 -9.52
N LYS A 140 16.02 -7.13 -9.83
CA LYS A 140 15.80 -7.80 -11.12
C LYS A 140 14.33 -8.08 -11.43
N GLN A 141 13.50 -8.22 -10.40
CA GLN A 141 12.08 -8.55 -10.50
C GLN A 141 11.18 -7.31 -10.33
N THR A 142 11.76 -6.17 -9.95
CA THR A 142 11.04 -4.94 -9.68
C THR A 142 10.46 -4.33 -10.96
N THR A 143 9.16 -4.07 -10.94
CA THR A 143 8.53 -3.08 -11.81
C THR A 143 8.82 -1.69 -11.27
N TRP A 144 9.46 -0.85 -12.09
CA TRP A 144 9.90 0.47 -11.69
C TRP A 144 8.87 1.55 -11.96
N VAL A 145 8.70 2.45 -10.98
CA VAL A 145 7.98 3.71 -11.14
C VAL A 145 8.98 4.86 -11.13
N GLU A 146 8.94 5.68 -12.18
CA GLU A 146 9.82 6.84 -12.37
C GLU A 146 9.30 8.10 -11.68
#